data_AF-A0A7K3WCN7-F1
#
_entry.id   AF-A0A7K3WCN7-F1
#
_cell.length_a   1.000
_cell.length_b   1.000
_cell.length_c   1.000
_cell.angle_alpha   90.00
_cell.angle_beta   90.00
_cell.angle_gamma   90.00
#
_symmetry.space_group_name_H-M   'P 1'
#
loop_
_entity.id
_entity.type
_entity.pdbx_description
1 polymer ?
#
loop_
_entity_poly.entity_id
_entity_poly.type
_entity_poly.pdbx_seq_one_letter_code
_entity_poly.pdbx_strand_id
1 'polypeptide(L)'
;MGAAEVAAALAGLPAWQGDEHGISRSRRFPSMLAAAEAVVEIAAEADEMDHHPDVDLRYRTMHVGLTTHDVGGVTELDLRLAREIDRVLGEDQGPRALDRTDEQRTRARRPPAQPGSGA
;
A
#
# COMPACT_ATOMS: atom_id res chain seq x y z
N MET A 1 -6.41 -18.99 10.72
CA MET A 1 -5.19 -19.40 11.46
C MET A 1 -5.26 -18.82 12.86
N GLY A 2 -4.57 -19.41 13.83
CA GLY A 2 -4.50 -18.85 15.19
C GLY A 2 -3.51 -17.68 15.29
N ALA A 3 -3.69 -16.80 16.28
CA ALA A 3 -2.84 -15.62 16.52
C ALA A 3 -1.33 -15.96 16.53
N ALA A 4 -0.93 -17.03 17.20
CA ALA A 4 0.47 -17.46 17.28
C ALA A 4 1.03 -17.94 15.92
N GLU A 5 0.20 -18.57 15.09
CA GLU A 5 0.60 -19.02 13.75
C GLU A 5 0.80 -17.83 12.81
N VAL A 6 -0.12 -16.86 12.86
CA VAL A 6 0.00 -15.62 12.08
C VAL A 6 1.23 -14.82 12.51
N ALA A 7 1.46 -14.67 13.81
CA ALA A 7 2.64 -13.99 14.33
C ALA A 7 3.95 -14.67 13.88
N ALA A 8 3.99 -16.00 13.88
CA ALA A 8 5.14 -16.75 13.38
C ALA A 8 5.35 -16.56 11.87
N ALA A 9 4.28 -16.54 11.08
CA ALA A 9 4.37 -16.28 9.64
C ALA A 9 4.85 -14.85 9.32
N LEU A 10 4.35 -13.86 10.07
CA LEU A 10 4.73 -12.45 9.90
C LEU A 10 6.21 -12.18 10.22
N ALA A 11 6.88 -13.04 10.99
CA ALA A 11 8.32 -12.95 11.19
C ALA A 11 9.13 -13.07 9.88
N GLY A 12 8.56 -13.70 8.85
CA GLY A 12 9.13 -13.79 7.50
C GLY A 12 8.66 -12.71 6.54
N LEU A 13 7.78 -11.80 6.97
CA LEU A 13 7.15 -10.75 6.16
C LEU A 13 7.33 -9.39 6.86
N PRO A 14 8.55 -8.86 6.96
CA PRO A 14 8.87 -7.73 7.84
C PRO A 14 8.18 -6.40 7.47
N ALA A 15 7.66 -6.28 6.24
CA ALA A 15 6.89 -5.12 5.81
C ALA A 15 5.38 -5.24 6.12
N TRP A 16 4.95 -6.39 6.62
CA TRP A 16 3.57 -6.69 6.97
C TRP A 16 3.36 -6.63 8.48
N GLN A 17 2.17 -6.23 8.87
CA GLN A 17 1.71 -6.19 10.26
C GLN A 17 0.26 -6.67 10.33
N GLY A 18 -0.17 -7.17 11.49
CA GLY A 18 -1.54 -7.62 11.69
C GLY A 18 -1.67 -8.71 12.73
N ASP A 19 -2.81 -9.38 12.72
CA ASP A 19 -3.20 -10.45 13.64
C ASP A 19 -4.09 -11.48 12.91
N GLU A 20 -4.74 -12.39 13.63
CA GLU A 20 -5.60 -13.42 13.06
C GLU A 20 -6.81 -12.89 12.27
N HIS A 21 -7.19 -11.62 12.45
CA HIS A 21 -8.32 -11.01 11.74
C HIS A 21 -7.92 -10.40 10.40
N GLY A 22 -6.66 -10.03 10.22
CA GLY A 22 -6.15 -9.51 8.96
C GLY A 22 -4.72 -9.03 9.05
N ILE A 23 -4.07 -8.95 7.89
CA ILE A 23 -2.72 -8.39 7.73
C ILE A 23 -2.72 -7.24 6.75
N SER A 24 -1.77 -6.33 6.91
CA SER A 24 -1.66 -5.15 6.07
C SER A 24 -0.21 -4.70 5.86
N ARG A 25 0.02 -4.02 4.75
CA ARG A 25 1.28 -3.34 4.40
C ARG A 25 0.97 -1.98 3.82
N SER A 26 1.88 -1.02 4.01
CA SER A 26 1.81 0.29 3.36
C SER A 26 3.11 0.60 2.64
N ARG A 27 3.03 1.22 1.45
CA ARG A 27 4.21 1.63 0.67
C ARG A 27 4.03 3.00 0.04
N ARG A 28 5.09 3.82 0.10
CA ARG A 28 5.14 5.12 -0.58
C ARG A 28 6.01 5.05 -1.83
N PHE A 29 5.50 5.57 -2.93
CA PHE A 29 6.12 5.54 -4.25
C PHE A 29 6.70 6.92 -4.64
N PRO A 30 7.55 6.97 -5.68
CA PRO A 30 8.08 8.22 -6.23
C PRO A 30 7.01 9.10 -6.89
N SER A 31 5.93 8.51 -7.39
CA SER A 31 4.84 9.21 -8.06
C SER A 31 3.52 8.44 -7.91
N MET A 32 2.40 9.09 -8.23
CA MET A 32 1.08 8.45 -8.30
C MET A 32 1.01 7.39 -9.41
N LEU A 33 1.67 7.64 -10.54
CA LEU A 33 1.69 6.68 -11.65
C LEU A 33 2.43 5.39 -11.25
N ALA A 34 3.60 5.51 -10.61
CA ALA A 34 4.35 4.35 -10.12
C ALA A 34 3.57 3.54 -9.08
N ALA A 35 2.76 4.21 -8.25
CA ALA A 35 1.88 3.52 -7.31
C ALA A 35 0.74 2.79 -8.03
N ALA A 36 0.12 3.42 -9.04
CA ALA A 36 -0.94 2.79 -9.84
C ALA A 36 -0.44 1.60 -10.66
N GLU A 37 0.76 1.67 -11.23
CA GLU A 37 1.41 0.54 -11.93
C GLU A 37 1.58 -0.65 -10.99
N ALA A 38 2.05 -0.43 -9.76
CA ALA A 38 2.14 -1.48 -8.76
C ALA A 38 0.79 -2.09 -8.38
N VAL A 39 -0.29 -1.30 -8.33
CA VAL A 39 -1.66 -1.83 -8.11
C VAL A 39 -2.07 -2.77 -9.24
N VAL A 40 -1.76 -2.44 -10.49
CA VAL A 40 -2.08 -3.30 -11.65
C VAL A 40 -1.33 -4.63 -11.57
N GLU A 41 -0.05 -4.61 -11.22
CA GLU A 41 0.74 -5.83 -11.05
C GLU A 41 0.21 -6.69 -9.90
N ILE A 42 -0.15 -6.09 -8.76
CA ILE A 42 -0.78 -6.80 -7.64
C ILE A 42 -2.12 -7.43 -8.06
N ALA A 43 -2.94 -6.70 -8.83
CA ALA A 43 -4.23 -7.21 -9.29
C ALA A 43 -4.08 -8.43 -10.21
N ALA A 44 -3.04 -8.47 -11.05
CA ALA A 44 -2.77 -9.63 -11.90
C ALA A 44 -2.45 -10.88 -11.08
N GLU A 45 -1.57 -10.77 -10.07
CA GLU A 45 -1.24 -11.88 -9.18
C GLU A 45 -2.45 -12.34 -8.34
N ALA A 46 -3.26 -11.38 -7.86
CA ALA A 46 -4.48 -11.66 -7.13
C ALA A 46 -5.51 -12.43 -7.97
N ASP A 47 -5.69 -12.06 -9.24
CA ASP A 47 -6.57 -12.76 -10.17
C ASP A 47 -6.08 -14.18 -10.50
N GLU A 48 -4.76 -14.39 -10.65
CA GLU A 48 -4.19 -15.73 -10.84
C GLU A 48 -4.42 -16.65 -9.63
N MET A 49 -4.48 -16.06 -8.44
CA MET A 49 -4.71 -16.77 -7.18
C MET A 49 -6.19 -16.97 -6.82
N ASP A 50 -7.11 -16.31 -7.52
CA ASP A 50 -8.53 -16.18 -7.12
C ASP A 50 -8.67 -15.73 -5.65
N HIS A 51 -7.84 -14.77 -5.24
CA HIS A 51 -7.81 -14.22 -3.89
C HIS A 51 -7.46 -12.73 -3.95
N HIS A 52 -8.37 -11.86 -3.51
CA HIS A 52 -8.26 -10.42 -3.79
C HIS A 52 -7.90 -9.61 -2.54
N PRO A 53 -6.94 -8.66 -2.64
CA PRO A 53 -6.64 -7.72 -1.57
C PRO A 53 -7.62 -6.54 -1.54
N ASP A 54 -7.75 -5.92 -0.37
CA ASP A 54 -8.24 -4.55 -0.26
C ASP A 54 -7.09 -3.57 -0.56
N VAL A 55 -7.28 -2.65 -1.51
CA VAL A 55 -6.25 -1.67 -1.91
C VAL A 55 -6.79 -0.24 -1.80
N ASP A 56 -6.13 0.58 -0.99
CA ASP A 56 -6.38 2.03 -0.86
C ASP A 56 -5.18 2.82 -1.38
N LEU A 57 -5.35 3.48 -2.53
CA LEU A 57 -4.33 4.31 -3.17
C LEU A 57 -4.61 5.80 -2.96
N ARG A 58 -3.79 6.45 -2.12
CA ARG A 58 -3.86 7.90 -1.83
C ARG A 58 -2.63 8.62 -2.36
N TYR A 59 -2.78 9.23 -3.53
CA TYR A 59 -1.69 9.87 -4.26
C TYR A 59 -0.51 8.91 -4.50
N ARG A 60 0.57 9.03 -3.71
CA ARG A 60 1.77 8.18 -3.83
C ARG A 60 1.91 7.19 -2.67
N THR A 61 0.88 7.04 -1.84
CA THR A 61 0.87 6.07 -0.74
C THR A 61 -0.20 5.02 -1.04
N MET A 62 0.21 3.75 -1.04
CA MET A 62 -0.67 2.61 -1.19
C MET A 62 -0.76 1.87 0.15
N HIS A 63 -1.96 1.48 0.53
CA HIS A 63 -2.25 0.60 1.66
C HIS A 63 -2.90 -0.67 1.12
N VAL A 64 -2.39 -1.82 1.53
CA VAL A 64 -2.90 -3.14 1.16
C VAL A 64 -3.37 -3.85 2.42
N GLY A 65 -4.58 -4.37 2.40
CA GLY A 65 -5.15 -5.25 3.42
C GLY A 65 -5.45 -6.64 2.84
N LEU A 66 -5.22 -7.67 3.65
CA LEU A 66 -5.50 -9.06 3.31
C LEU A 66 -6.25 -9.73 4.46
N THR A 67 -7.37 -10.35 4.11
CA THR A 67 -8.14 -11.24 4.97
C THR A 67 -8.99 -12.13 4.09
N THR A 68 -9.19 -13.39 4.48
CA THR A 68 -10.14 -14.25 3.78
C THR A 68 -11.54 -13.97 4.32
N HIS A 69 -12.32 -13.15 3.62
CA HIS A 69 -13.61 -12.64 4.10
C HIS A 69 -14.60 -13.73 4.52
N ASP A 70 -14.70 -14.81 3.74
CA ASP A 70 -15.62 -15.93 4.02
C ASP A 70 -15.27 -16.68 5.32
N VAL A 71 -14.00 -16.66 5.70
CA VAL A 71 -13.49 -17.26 6.94
C VAL A 71 -13.48 -16.25 8.09
N GLY A 72 -13.53 -14.95 7.78
CA GLY A 72 -13.46 -13.87 8.77
C GLY A 72 -12.09 -13.71 9.42
N GLY A 73 -11.02 -14.08 8.73
CA GLY A 73 -9.66 -13.98 9.25
C GLY A 73 -8.59 -14.48 8.28
N VAL A 74 -7.35 -14.49 8.77
CA VAL A 74 -6.17 -14.84 7.99
C VAL A 74 -6.12 -16.34 7.72
N THR A 75 -5.90 -16.68 6.45
CA THR A 75 -5.60 -18.03 5.98
C THR A 75 -4.25 -18.08 5.27
N GLU A 76 -3.87 -19.27 4.82
CA GLU A 76 -2.65 -19.45 4.02
C GLU A 76 -2.73 -18.68 2.67
N LEU A 77 -3.92 -18.42 2.14
CA LEU A 77 -4.08 -17.62 0.91
C LEU A 77 -3.61 -16.18 1.12
N ASP A 78 -3.95 -15.58 2.25
CA ASP A 78 -3.51 -14.24 2.63
C ASP A 78 -1.97 -14.19 2.74
N LEU A 79 -1.36 -15.17 3.40
CA LEU A 79 0.10 -15.24 3.54
C LEU A 79 0.80 -15.49 2.20
N ARG A 80 0.20 -16.27 1.29
CA ARG A 80 0.72 -16.48 -0.07
C ARG A 80 0.67 -15.21 -0.90
N LEU A 81 -0.48 -14.52 -0.90
CA LEU A 81 -0.63 -13.30 -1.65
C LEU A 81 0.27 -12.19 -1.09
N ALA A 82 0.45 -12.13 0.23
CA ALA A 82 1.42 -11.22 0.85
C ALA A 82 2.85 -11.39 0.30
N ARG A 83 3.28 -12.65 0.06
CA ARG A 83 4.59 -12.96 -0.52
C ARG A 83 4.68 -12.59 -1.99
N GLU A 84 3.63 -12.81 -2.78
CA GLU A 84 3.60 -12.38 -4.18
C GLU A 84 3.61 -10.85 -4.30
N ILE A 85 2.89 -10.16 -3.43
CA ILE A 85 2.93 -8.70 -3.33
C ILE A 85 4.34 -8.23 -2.95
N ASP A 86 5.01 -8.88 -2.00
CA ASP A 86 6.42 -8.56 -1.70
C ASP A 86 7.33 -8.75 -2.91
N ARG A 87 7.10 -9.79 -3.73
CA ARG A 87 7.85 -10.02 -4.97
C ARG A 87 7.60 -8.93 -6.01
N VAL A 88 6.35 -8.54 -6.22
CA VAL A 88 5.95 -7.43 -7.12
C VAL A 88 6.58 -6.12 -6.68
N LEU A 89 6.49 -5.82 -5.38
CA LEU A 89 6.99 -4.56 -4.84
C LEU A 89 8.53 -4.54 -4.76
N GLY A 90 9.17 -5.69 -4.55
CA GLY A 90 10.57 -5.79 -4.23
C GLY A 90 10.93 -5.09 -2.92
N GLU A 91 12.24 -4.90 -2.71
CA GLU A 91 12.77 -4.19 -1.55
C GLU A 91 12.17 -2.78 -1.43
N ASP A 92 11.92 -2.34 -0.19
CA ASP A 92 11.55 -0.95 0.03
C ASP A 92 12.71 -0.05 -0.38
N GLN A 93 12.51 0.69 -1.46
CA GLN A 93 13.40 1.77 -1.82
C GLN A 93 13.21 2.86 -0.76
N GLY A 94 14.02 2.79 0.30
CA GLY A 94 14.05 3.76 1.39
C GLY A 94 14.17 5.19 0.85
N PRO A 95 13.97 6.22 1.69
CA PRO A 95 13.76 7.60 1.25
C PRO A 95 14.97 8.16 0.47
N ARG A 96 15.05 7.89 -0.83
CA ARG A 96 15.97 8.55 -1.74
C ARG A 96 15.39 9.89 -2.07
N ALA A 97 15.79 10.95 -1.37
CA ALA A 97 15.70 12.35 -1.81
C ALA A 97 14.33 12.89 -2.33
N LEU A 98 13.22 12.17 -2.19
CA LEU A 98 11.91 12.53 -2.76
C LEU A 98 11.11 13.50 -1.88
N ASP A 99 11.59 13.80 -0.67
CA ASP A 99 10.85 14.61 0.30
C ASP A 99 11.15 16.12 0.18
N ARG A 100 12.30 16.51 -0.41
CA ARG A 100 12.69 17.92 -0.50
C ARG A 100 11.89 18.74 -1.52
N THR A 101 11.14 18.12 -2.43
CA THR A 101 10.44 18.80 -3.54
C THR A 101 8.93 18.95 -3.38
N ASP A 102 8.28 18.17 -2.50
CA ASP A 102 6.82 18.21 -2.32
C ASP A 102 6.35 19.45 -1.53
N GLU A 103 7.09 19.87 -0.50
CA GLU A 103 6.78 21.09 0.25
C GLU A 103 6.98 22.36 -0.58
N GLN A 104 7.98 22.37 -1.47
CA GLN A 104 8.31 23.53 -2.30
C GLN A 104 7.31 23.74 -3.45
N ARG A 105 6.74 22.66 -4.00
CA ARG A 105 5.72 22.75 -5.07
C ARG A 105 4.35 23.21 -4.59
N THR A 106 3.97 22.85 -3.36
CA THR A 106 2.66 23.24 -2.79
C THR A 106 2.59 24.74 -2.49
N ARG A 107 3.72 25.36 -2.11
CA ARG A 107 3.81 26.81 -1.87
C ARG A 107 3.77 27.65 -3.15
N ALA A 108 4.25 27.12 -4.28
CA ALA A 108 4.37 27.87 -5.54
C ALA A 108 3.07 27.96 -6.37
N ARG A 109 1.99 27.28 -5.98
CA ARG A 109 0.73 27.20 -6.76
C ARG A 109 -0.40 28.08 -6.24
N ARG A 110 -0.16 28.89 -5.21
CA ARG A 110 -1.19 29.80 -4.68
C ARG A 110 -1.33 31.00 -5.63
N PRO A 111 -2.46 31.18 -6.33
CA PRO A 111 -2.62 32.34 -7.20
C PRO A 111 -2.58 33.63 -6.37
N PRO A 112 -2.07 34.75 -6.91
CA PRO A 112 -2.11 36.02 -6.21
C PRO A 112 -3.57 36.38 -5.89
N ALA A 113 -3.82 36.87 -4.67
CA ALA A 113 -5.14 37.33 -4.28
C ALA A 113 -5.60 38.42 -5.26
N GLN A 114 -6.76 38.23 -5.86
CA GLN A 114 -7.35 39.27 -6.71
C GLN A 114 -7.69 40.48 -5.82
N PRO A 115 -7.31 41.72 -6.19
CA PRO A 115 -7.70 42.89 -5.44
C PRO A 115 -9.22 43.02 -5.46
N GLY A 116 -9.82 43.05 -4.27
CA GLY A 116 -11.26 43.16 -4.10
C GLY A 116 -11.80 44.40 -4.80
N SER A 117 -12.80 44.21 -5.66
CA SER A 117 -13.60 45.30 -6.20
C SER A 117 -14.41 45.90 -5.06
N GLY A 118 -13.92 47.00 -4.50
CA GLY A 118 -14.71 47.85 -3.61
C GLY A 118 -15.85 48.50 -4.38
N ALA A 119 -17.05 48.44 -3.80
CA ALA A 119 -18.18 49.29 -4.11
C ALA A 119 -18.52 50.08 -2.83
#